data_AF-A0A369KZL3-F1
#
_entry.id   AF-A0A369KZL3-F1
#
_cell.length_a   1.000
_cell.length_b   1.000
_cell.length_c   1.000
_cell.angle_alpha   90.00
_cell.angle_beta   90.00
_cell.angle_gamma   90.00
#
_symmetry.space_group_name_H-M   'P 1'
#
loop_
_entity.id
_entity.type
_entity.pdbx_description
1 polymer ?
#
loop_
_entity_poly.entity_id
_entity_poly.type
_entity_poly.pdbx_seq_one_letter_code
_entity_poly.pdbx_strand_id
1 'polypeptide(L)'
;MRHTGKREQLRRWQVAGFSAGLLFLSPGAVAQSEPLFDDDPLAAEQRQAEREARQAVAFQERLVSARSLLDAYQRLVEEQSLDGAAADGRAAIREALARAEARFAAGEREVARAQLEDAYVRVEVSLGALLDGTTLRLPLNFASAEEEYRYEQRRHATHRELVARFMAEPEARDASRQRLLAAVDVSEKLRDQAAAQAGREEYETAIATLENATRELIRALRSVGIFIPG
;
A
#
# COMPACT_ATOMS: atom_id res chain seq x y z
N MET A 1 -26.13 -12.89 50.97
CA MET A 1 -27.16 -12.05 51.64
C MET A 1 -26.86 -10.59 51.26
N ARG A 2 -27.78 -9.85 50.62
CA ARG A 2 -28.64 -8.80 51.21
C ARG A 2 -27.86 -7.87 52.18
N HIS A 3 -27.83 -6.54 52.07
CA HIS A 3 -28.83 -5.54 51.65
C HIS A 3 -28.14 -4.30 51.02
N THR A 4 -28.52 -3.75 49.87
CA THR A 4 -29.57 -2.72 49.61
C THR A 4 -29.51 -1.44 50.47
N GLY A 5 -29.36 -0.26 49.85
CA GLY A 5 -29.72 1.02 50.48
C GLY A 5 -29.34 2.30 49.71
N LYS A 6 -30.36 2.97 49.13
CA LYS A 6 -30.55 4.44 48.93
C LYS A 6 -29.35 5.29 48.42
N ARG A 7 -29.41 6.05 47.33
CA ARG A 7 -30.52 6.74 46.63
C ARG A 7 -31.38 7.66 47.51
N GLU A 8 -30.82 8.85 47.78
CA GLU A 8 -31.42 10.19 48.04
C GLU A 8 -30.20 11.11 48.30
N GLN A 9 -30.11 12.37 47.86
CA GLN A 9 -31.10 13.45 47.94
C GLN A 9 -31.06 14.39 46.72
N LEU A 10 -32.21 14.97 46.39
CA LEU A 10 -32.37 16.12 45.48
C LEU A 10 -32.59 17.40 46.32
N ARG A 11 -32.00 18.54 45.90
CA ARG A 11 -32.55 19.88 46.23
C ARG A 11 -32.29 20.91 45.11
N ARG A 12 -33.41 21.34 44.50
CA ARG A 12 -33.87 22.74 44.20
C ARG A 12 -32.96 23.62 43.31
N TRP A 13 -33.49 24.49 42.44
CA TRP A 13 -34.74 25.29 42.45
C TRP A 13 -35.46 25.19 41.06
N GLN A 14 -36.79 25.25 40.87
CA GLN A 14 -37.77 26.37 41.00
C GLN A 14 -37.28 27.69 40.34
N VAL A 15 -38.02 28.46 39.53
CA VAL A 15 -39.45 28.80 39.34
C VAL A 15 -39.69 29.00 37.81
N ALA A 16 -40.87 28.91 37.13
CA ALA A 16 -42.32 28.83 37.44
C ALA A 16 -43.01 27.80 36.48
N GLY A 17 -44.34 27.68 36.31
CA GLY A 17 -45.51 28.28 36.96
C GLY A 17 -46.55 28.88 35.99
N PHE A 18 -47.54 28.08 35.53
CA PHE A 18 -48.91 28.55 35.25
C PHE A 18 -49.92 27.38 35.26
N SER A 19 -51.00 27.56 36.01
CA SER A 19 -52.22 26.73 36.09
C SER A 19 -53.17 27.05 34.91
N ALA A 20 -54.28 26.38 34.61
CA ALA A 20 -54.93 25.14 35.06
C ALA A 20 -55.96 24.76 33.97
N GLY A 21 -56.44 23.51 33.93
CA GLY A 21 -57.50 23.15 32.98
C GLY A 21 -57.72 21.65 32.82
N LEU A 22 -58.30 21.00 33.82
CA LEU A 22 -58.75 19.61 33.70
C LEU A 22 -60.23 19.59 33.31
N LEU A 23 -60.56 19.06 32.12
CA LEU A 23 -61.91 18.60 31.78
C LEU A 23 -61.82 17.20 31.17
N PHE A 24 -62.84 16.39 31.44
CA PHE A 24 -62.81 14.93 31.36
C PHE A 24 -63.64 14.40 30.17
N LEU A 25 -63.37 13.15 29.77
CA LEU A 25 -64.12 12.29 28.83
C LEU A 25 -64.20 12.67 27.33
N SER A 26 -63.51 11.86 26.51
CA SER A 26 -64.18 10.84 25.67
C SER A 26 -63.18 9.85 25.06
N PRO A 27 -63.39 8.52 25.14
CA PRO A 27 -62.56 7.53 24.46
C PRO A 27 -63.14 7.23 23.07
N GLY A 28 -62.56 7.78 22.00
CA GLY A 28 -63.15 7.57 20.67
C GLY A 28 -62.53 8.32 19.49
N ALA A 29 -61.21 8.21 19.29
CA ALA A 29 -60.58 8.44 17.98
C ALA A 29 -59.15 7.89 17.98
N VAL A 30 -58.95 6.63 17.58
CA VAL A 30 -57.63 6.22 17.05
C VAL A 30 -57.58 6.77 15.62
N ALA A 31 -57.17 8.02 15.49
CA ALA A 31 -56.77 8.56 14.20
C ALA A 31 -55.53 7.78 13.77
N GLN A 32 -55.69 6.95 12.75
CA GLN A 32 -54.56 6.29 12.10
C GLN A 32 -53.75 7.40 11.42
N SER A 33 -52.63 7.79 12.03
CA SER A 33 -51.63 8.57 11.34
C SER A 33 -50.96 7.66 10.33
N GLU A 34 -51.53 7.59 9.11
CA GLU A 34 -50.77 7.12 7.96
C GLU A 34 -49.47 7.94 7.88
N PRO A 35 -48.33 7.33 7.54
CA PRO A 35 -47.15 8.10 7.21
C PRO A 35 -47.49 8.92 5.97
N LEU A 36 -47.74 10.21 6.16
CA LEU A 36 -47.83 11.17 5.07
C LEU A 36 -46.49 11.10 4.34
N PHE A 37 -46.50 10.53 3.15
CA PHE A 37 -45.31 10.40 2.32
C PHE A 37 -44.88 11.80 1.87
N ASP A 38 -43.90 12.38 2.57
CA ASP A 38 -43.11 13.51 2.08
C ASP A 38 -42.21 13.03 0.92
N ASP A 39 -42.85 12.71 -0.21
CA ASP A 39 -42.22 12.67 -1.53
C ASP A 39 -41.96 14.12 -1.99
N ASP A 40 -41.14 14.85 -1.23
CA ASP A 40 -40.64 16.16 -1.64
C ASP A 40 -39.78 15.98 -2.91
N PRO A 41 -40.22 16.51 -4.07
CA PRO A 41 -39.49 16.36 -5.32
C PRO A 41 -38.14 17.09 -5.27
N LEU A 42 -38.00 18.17 -4.49
CA LEU A 42 -36.74 18.88 -4.32
C LEU A 42 -35.73 18.03 -3.56
N ALA A 43 -36.17 17.35 -2.49
CA ALA A 43 -35.34 16.37 -1.79
C ALA A 43 -35.01 15.15 -2.67
N ALA A 44 -35.91 14.71 -3.56
CA ALA A 44 -35.63 13.64 -4.52
C ALA A 44 -34.54 14.03 -5.55
N GLU A 45 -34.64 15.23 -6.11
CA GLU A 45 -33.68 15.81 -7.07
C GLU A 45 -32.30 16.02 -6.42
N GLN A 46 -32.24 16.59 -5.22
CA GLN A 46 -30.99 16.75 -4.44
C GLN A 46 -30.32 15.39 -4.18
N ARG A 47 -31.10 14.38 -3.76
CA ARG A 47 -30.59 13.00 -3.56
C ARG A 47 -30.09 12.37 -4.88
N GLN A 48 -30.66 12.74 -6.03
CA GLN A 48 -30.14 12.31 -7.33
C GLN A 48 -28.82 13.00 -7.67
N ALA A 49 -28.76 14.33 -7.57
CA ALA A 49 -27.54 15.11 -7.82
C ALA A 49 -26.37 14.65 -6.92
N GLU A 50 -26.63 14.33 -5.65
CA GLU A 50 -25.62 13.74 -4.75
C GLU A 50 -25.13 12.37 -5.21
N ARG A 51 -26.04 11.46 -5.60
CA ARG A 51 -25.64 10.12 -6.12
C ARG A 51 -24.79 10.28 -7.37
N GLU A 52 -25.20 11.17 -8.27
CA GLU A 52 -24.50 11.48 -9.50
C GLU A 52 -23.10 12.07 -9.26
N ALA A 53 -22.95 12.98 -8.29
CA ALA A 53 -21.64 13.52 -7.90
C ALA A 53 -20.73 12.43 -7.31
N ARG A 54 -21.25 11.58 -6.42
CA ARG A 54 -20.50 10.44 -5.84
C ARG A 54 -20.05 9.45 -6.91
N GLN A 55 -20.91 9.14 -7.89
CA GLN A 55 -20.55 8.29 -9.03
C GLN A 55 -19.43 8.91 -9.88
N ALA A 56 -19.42 10.22 -10.09
CA ALA A 56 -18.37 10.90 -10.84
C ALA A 56 -17.01 10.87 -10.13
N VAL A 57 -16.99 11.08 -8.81
CA VAL A 57 -15.76 10.95 -8.00
C VAL A 57 -15.23 9.52 -8.08
N ALA A 58 -16.07 8.51 -7.80
CA ALA A 58 -15.65 7.10 -7.83
C ALA A 58 -15.15 6.63 -9.22
N PHE A 59 -15.79 7.11 -10.30
CA PHE A 59 -15.33 6.84 -11.66
C PHE A 59 -13.95 7.47 -11.91
N GLN A 60 -13.76 8.73 -11.53
CA GLN A 60 -12.50 9.45 -11.73
C GLN A 60 -11.34 8.83 -10.92
N GLU A 61 -11.59 8.43 -9.67
CA GLU A 61 -10.61 7.73 -8.84
C GLU A 61 -10.17 6.40 -9.49
N ARG A 62 -11.13 5.58 -9.92
CA ARG A 62 -10.83 4.30 -10.60
C ARG A 62 -10.10 4.51 -11.93
N LEU A 63 -10.44 5.57 -12.68
CA LEU A 63 -9.76 5.93 -13.93
C LEU A 63 -8.30 6.33 -13.70
N VAL A 64 -8.01 7.09 -12.63
CA VAL A 64 -6.63 7.42 -12.24
C VAL A 64 -5.86 6.15 -11.89
N SER A 65 -6.45 5.22 -11.13
CA SER A 65 -5.82 3.92 -10.82
C SER A 65 -5.53 3.11 -12.09
N ALA A 66 -6.51 2.95 -12.99
CA ALA A 66 -6.35 2.19 -14.24
C ALA A 66 -5.28 2.80 -15.16
N ARG A 67 -5.21 4.14 -15.25
CA ARG A 67 -4.16 4.86 -16.00
C ARG A 67 -2.78 4.68 -15.38
N SER A 68 -2.68 4.67 -14.05
CA SER A 68 -1.43 4.45 -13.33
C SER A 68 -0.87 3.04 -13.55
N LEU A 69 -1.75 2.03 -13.59
CA LEU A 69 -1.39 0.66 -13.96
C LEU A 69 -0.98 0.53 -15.44
N LEU A 70 -1.65 1.25 -16.35
CA LEU A 70 -1.29 1.27 -17.78
C LEU A 70 0.06 1.94 -18.03
N ASP A 71 0.41 2.97 -17.27
CA ASP A 71 1.74 3.60 -17.29
C ASP A 71 2.83 2.64 -16.78
N ALA A 72 2.58 1.94 -15.66
CA ALA A 72 3.49 0.91 -15.16
C ALA A 72 3.68 -0.24 -16.17
N TYR A 73 2.59 -0.69 -16.81
CA TYR A 73 2.62 -1.66 -17.90
C TYR A 73 3.47 -1.16 -19.08
N GLN A 74 3.29 0.10 -19.51
CA GLN A 74 4.07 0.68 -20.59
C GLN A 74 5.57 0.72 -20.26
N ARG A 75 5.94 1.18 -19.06
CA ARG A 75 7.35 1.20 -18.62
C ARG A 75 7.98 -0.20 -18.63
N LEU A 76 7.23 -1.22 -18.20
CA LEU A 76 7.73 -2.60 -18.17
C LEU A 76 7.92 -3.18 -19.58
N VAL A 77 7.02 -2.88 -20.51
CA VAL A 77 7.14 -3.23 -21.94
C VAL A 77 8.37 -2.57 -22.57
N GLU A 78 8.63 -1.30 -22.25
CA GLU A 78 9.79 -0.55 -22.74
C GLU A 78 11.11 -1.05 -22.13
N GLU A 79 11.16 -1.27 -20.81
CA GLU A 79 12.34 -1.78 -20.09
C GLU A 79 12.75 -3.18 -20.56
N GLN A 80 11.78 -4.08 -20.76
CA GLN A 80 12.03 -5.43 -21.26
C GLN A 80 12.13 -5.53 -22.79
N SER A 81 11.95 -4.41 -23.53
CA SER A 81 11.91 -4.36 -24.99
C SER A 81 10.91 -5.36 -25.61
N LEU A 82 9.75 -5.54 -24.98
CA LEU A 82 8.71 -6.46 -25.44
C LEU A 82 7.93 -5.88 -26.62
N ASP A 83 7.73 -6.67 -27.67
CA ASP A 83 7.02 -6.28 -28.87
C ASP A 83 5.74 -7.11 -29.11
N GLY A 84 5.10 -6.87 -30.26
CA GLY A 84 3.87 -7.56 -30.68
C GLY A 84 2.77 -7.55 -29.62
N ALA A 85 2.45 -8.72 -29.07
CA ALA A 85 1.31 -8.96 -28.19
C ALA A 85 1.24 -8.03 -26.96
N ALA A 86 2.37 -7.59 -26.41
CA ALA A 86 2.39 -6.66 -25.29
C ALA A 86 2.05 -5.21 -25.73
N ALA A 87 2.55 -4.80 -26.90
CA ALA A 87 2.22 -3.50 -27.50
C ALA A 87 0.74 -3.43 -27.92
N ASP A 88 0.19 -4.54 -28.46
CA ASP A 88 -1.21 -4.69 -28.82
C ASP A 88 -2.13 -4.69 -27.59
N GLY A 89 -1.74 -5.41 -26.53
CA GLY A 89 -2.44 -5.39 -25.24
C GLY A 89 -2.55 -3.99 -24.65
N ARG A 90 -1.44 -3.23 -24.64
CA ARG A 90 -1.40 -1.80 -24.24
C ARG A 90 -2.37 -0.96 -25.08
N ALA A 91 -2.42 -1.16 -26.40
CA ALA A 91 -3.31 -0.41 -27.28
C ALA A 91 -4.79 -0.71 -26.98
N ALA A 92 -5.14 -1.99 -26.83
CA ALA A 92 -6.50 -2.43 -26.50
C ALA A 92 -6.99 -1.92 -25.14
N ILE A 93 -6.13 -1.91 -24.11
CA ILE A 93 -6.46 -1.34 -22.79
C ILE A 93 -6.67 0.18 -22.89
N ARG A 94 -5.79 0.90 -23.59
CA ARG A 94 -5.93 2.36 -23.80
C ARG A 94 -7.24 2.70 -24.49
N GLU A 95 -7.62 1.95 -25.51
CA GLU A 95 -8.88 2.14 -26.22
C GLU A 95 -10.10 1.82 -25.32
N ALA A 96 -10.02 0.78 -24.48
CA ALA A 96 -11.07 0.45 -23.52
C ALA A 96 -11.32 1.57 -22.50
N LEU A 97 -10.26 2.18 -21.97
CA LEU A 97 -10.37 3.35 -21.07
C LEU A 97 -11.00 4.55 -21.79
N ALA A 98 -10.55 4.86 -23.01
CA ALA A 98 -11.11 5.96 -23.80
C ALA A 98 -12.61 5.76 -24.11
N ARG A 99 -13.05 4.52 -24.39
CA ARG A 99 -14.48 4.18 -24.56
C ARG A 99 -15.27 4.38 -23.26
N ALA A 100 -14.74 3.95 -22.13
CA ALA A 100 -15.38 4.14 -20.83
C ALA A 100 -15.56 5.64 -20.49
N GLU A 101 -14.52 6.45 -20.73
CA GLU A 101 -14.58 7.91 -20.56
C GLU A 101 -15.61 8.58 -21.47
N ALA A 102 -15.66 8.20 -22.75
CA ALA A 102 -16.65 8.72 -23.70
C ALA A 102 -18.09 8.35 -23.30
N ARG A 103 -18.33 7.13 -22.80
CA ARG A 103 -19.62 6.70 -22.25
C ARG A 103 -19.98 7.48 -20.98
N PHE A 104 -19.00 7.78 -20.13
CA PHE A 104 -19.23 8.57 -18.92
C PHE A 104 -19.65 10.01 -19.27
N ALA A 105 -18.95 10.64 -20.22
CA ALA A 105 -19.27 11.97 -20.74
C ALA A 105 -20.64 12.03 -21.44
N ALA A 106 -21.07 10.93 -22.08
CA ALA A 106 -22.41 10.79 -22.67
C ALA A 106 -23.53 10.56 -21.64
N GLY A 107 -23.22 10.48 -20.34
CA GLY A 107 -24.19 10.23 -19.28
C GLY A 107 -24.54 8.74 -19.07
N GLU A 108 -23.93 7.82 -19.81
CA GLU A 108 -24.14 6.37 -19.70
C GLU A 108 -23.37 5.76 -18.50
N ARG A 109 -23.56 6.32 -17.30
CA ARG A 109 -22.68 6.13 -16.14
C ARG A 109 -22.48 4.67 -15.71
N GLU A 110 -23.53 3.84 -15.73
CA GLU A 110 -23.41 2.42 -15.36
C GLU A 110 -22.65 1.61 -16.42
N VAL A 111 -22.85 1.91 -17.71
CA VAL A 111 -22.12 1.27 -18.82
C VAL A 111 -20.65 1.68 -18.77
N ALA A 112 -20.38 2.97 -18.57
CA ALA A 112 -19.04 3.51 -18.40
C ALA A 112 -18.30 2.87 -17.22
N ARG A 113 -18.97 2.75 -16.06
CA ARG A 113 -18.43 2.10 -14.87
C ARG A 113 -18.07 0.64 -15.15
N ALA A 114 -18.98 -0.14 -15.76
CA ALA A 114 -18.70 -1.54 -16.10
C ALA A 114 -17.53 -1.69 -17.08
N GLN A 115 -17.41 -0.80 -18.08
CA GLN A 115 -16.29 -0.82 -19.03
C GLN A 115 -14.96 -0.41 -18.40
N LEU A 116 -14.98 0.55 -17.46
CA LEU A 116 -13.79 0.94 -16.70
C LEU A 116 -13.31 -0.18 -15.78
N GLU A 117 -14.23 -0.93 -15.16
CA GLU A 117 -13.88 -2.11 -14.36
C GLU A 117 -13.25 -3.24 -15.20
N ASP A 118 -13.78 -3.55 -16.40
CA ASP A 118 -13.15 -4.53 -17.31
C ASP A 118 -11.74 -4.07 -17.72
N ALA A 119 -11.60 -2.79 -18.10
CA ALA A 119 -10.30 -2.22 -18.48
C ALA A 119 -9.29 -2.23 -17.31
N TYR A 120 -9.76 -1.99 -16.08
CA TYR A 120 -8.95 -2.07 -14.86
C TYR A 120 -8.47 -3.50 -14.58
N VAL A 121 -9.38 -4.49 -14.56
CA VAL A 121 -9.00 -5.89 -14.34
C VAL A 121 -8.08 -6.40 -15.45
N ARG A 122 -8.34 -5.99 -16.70
CA ARG A 122 -7.49 -6.33 -17.85
C ARG A 122 -6.07 -5.80 -17.69
N VAL A 123 -5.87 -4.59 -17.18
CA VAL A 123 -4.51 -4.05 -16.97
C VAL A 123 -3.83 -4.69 -15.76
N GLU A 124 -4.54 -5.01 -14.68
CA GLU A 124 -3.97 -5.80 -13.57
C GLU A 124 -3.48 -7.18 -14.03
N VAL A 125 -4.33 -7.94 -14.73
CA VAL A 125 -3.96 -9.29 -15.23
C VAL A 125 -2.81 -9.22 -16.24
N SER A 126 -2.83 -8.24 -17.14
CA SER A 126 -1.76 -8.08 -18.12
C SER A 126 -0.44 -7.67 -17.48
N LEU A 127 -0.46 -6.78 -16.49
CA LEU A 127 0.73 -6.37 -15.73
C LEU A 127 1.27 -7.53 -14.88
N GLY A 128 0.40 -8.30 -14.23
CA GLY A 128 0.76 -9.53 -13.53
C GLY A 128 1.47 -10.53 -14.46
N ALA A 129 0.94 -10.77 -15.65
CA ALA A 129 1.54 -11.67 -16.63
C ALA A 129 2.89 -11.20 -17.20
N LEU A 130 3.18 -9.89 -17.19
CA LEU A 130 4.51 -9.36 -17.52
C LEU A 130 5.52 -9.43 -16.36
N LEU A 131 5.02 -9.45 -15.12
CA LEU A 131 5.84 -9.58 -13.92
C LEU A 131 6.13 -11.06 -13.60
N ASP A 132 5.18 -11.95 -13.85
CA ASP A 132 5.32 -13.40 -13.62
C ASP A 132 6.46 -13.99 -14.47
N GLY A 133 7.51 -14.45 -13.79
CA GLY A 133 8.72 -14.99 -14.40
C GLY A 133 9.83 -13.97 -14.68
N THR A 134 9.60 -12.66 -14.43
CA THR A 134 10.62 -11.63 -14.61
C THR A 134 11.20 -11.17 -13.28
N THR A 135 12.51 -11.31 -13.11
CA THR A 135 13.22 -10.64 -12.02
C THR A 135 13.43 -9.19 -12.43
N LEU A 136 12.71 -8.26 -11.79
CA LEU A 136 12.96 -6.82 -11.92
C LEU A 136 14.39 -6.48 -11.47
N ARG A 137 15.34 -6.51 -12.42
CA ARG A 137 16.72 -6.13 -12.22
C ARG A 137 16.85 -4.64 -12.54
N LEU A 138 16.43 -3.79 -11.60
CA LEU A 138 16.68 -2.35 -11.70
C LEU A 138 18.19 -2.13 -11.94
N PRO A 139 18.61 -1.52 -13.06
CA PRO A 139 20.01 -1.26 -13.31
C PRO A 139 20.53 -0.21 -12.33
N LEU A 140 21.55 -0.59 -11.56
CA LEU A 140 22.28 0.34 -10.70
C LEU A 140 23.22 1.18 -11.56
N ASN A 141 22.81 2.42 -11.85
CA ASN A 141 23.64 3.40 -12.54
C ASN A 141 24.26 4.34 -11.51
N PHE A 142 25.58 4.28 -11.34
CA PHE A 142 26.33 5.19 -10.47
C PHE A 142 27.02 6.27 -11.31
N ALA A 143 27.01 7.52 -10.85
CA ALA A 143 27.70 8.62 -11.52
C ALA A 143 29.23 8.61 -11.26
N SER A 144 29.69 7.84 -10.27
CA SER A 144 31.12 7.67 -9.95
C SER A 144 31.38 6.41 -9.10
N ALA A 145 32.62 5.92 -9.11
CA ALA A 145 33.06 4.85 -8.22
C ALA A 145 32.96 5.22 -6.71
N GLU A 146 33.04 6.52 -6.36
CA GLU A 146 32.78 6.94 -4.97
C GLU A 146 31.31 6.75 -4.58
N GLU A 147 30.37 7.03 -5.49
CA GLU A 147 28.94 6.79 -5.26
C GLU A 147 28.62 5.30 -5.12
N GLU A 148 29.20 4.46 -5.98
CA GLU A 148 29.11 2.99 -5.89
C GLU A 148 29.69 2.48 -4.56
N TYR A 149 30.85 2.99 -4.13
CA TYR A 149 31.42 2.65 -2.83
C TYR A 149 30.51 3.07 -1.66
N ARG A 150 29.83 4.23 -1.75
CA ARG A 150 28.82 4.64 -0.76
C ARG A 150 27.58 3.74 -0.81
N TYR A 151 27.18 3.21 -1.97
CA TYR A 151 26.11 2.23 -2.10
C TYR A 151 26.49 0.90 -1.43
N GLU A 152 27.67 0.35 -1.73
CA GLU A 152 28.13 -0.91 -1.15
C GLU A 152 28.32 -0.82 0.38
N GLN A 153 28.68 0.35 0.93
CA GLN A 153 28.67 0.56 2.39
C GLN A 153 27.28 0.41 3.01
N ARG A 154 26.23 0.93 2.34
CA ARG A 154 24.84 0.74 2.82
C ARG A 154 24.41 -0.72 2.68
N ARG A 155 24.73 -1.36 1.55
CA ARG A 155 24.43 -2.77 1.29
C ARG A 155 25.12 -3.70 2.31
N HIS A 156 26.38 -3.45 2.66
CA HIS A 156 27.11 -4.16 3.71
C HIS A 156 26.45 -3.98 5.09
N ALA A 157 26.08 -2.74 5.45
CA ALA A 157 25.41 -2.44 6.71
C ALA A 157 24.08 -3.20 6.87
N THR A 158 23.24 -3.27 5.83
CA THR A 158 22.01 -4.06 5.86
C THR A 158 22.27 -5.54 6.13
N HIS A 159 23.31 -6.14 5.54
CA HIS A 159 23.68 -7.53 5.82
C HIS A 159 24.18 -7.72 7.26
N ARG A 160 24.90 -6.76 7.82
CA ARG A 160 25.29 -6.77 9.24
C ARG A 160 24.08 -6.71 10.18
N GLU A 161 23.08 -5.90 9.87
CA GLU A 161 21.85 -5.81 10.67
C GLU A 161 21.07 -7.14 10.66
N LEU A 162 21.03 -7.85 9.53
CA LEU A 162 20.45 -9.20 9.44
C LEU A 162 21.22 -10.21 10.31
N VAL A 163 22.55 -10.20 10.28
CA VAL A 163 23.38 -11.03 11.18
C VAL A 163 23.11 -10.70 12.65
N ALA A 164 23.08 -9.41 13.00
CA ALA A 164 22.83 -8.96 14.37
C ALA A 164 21.44 -9.39 14.87
N ARG A 165 20.42 -9.32 14.01
CA ARG A 165 19.05 -9.78 14.32
C ARG A 165 19.02 -11.28 14.59
N PHE A 166 19.59 -12.10 13.70
CA PHE A 166 19.66 -13.55 13.91
C PHE A 166 20.44 -13.92 15.18
N MET A 167 21.52 -13.19 15.48
CA MET A 167 22.30 -13.40 16.70
C MET A 167 21.60 -12.99 18.00
N ALA A 168 20.47 -12.27 17.92
CA ALA A 168 19.62 -11.94 19.06
C ALA A 168 18.52 -12.99 19.32
N GLU A 169 18.28 -13.92 18.39
CA GLU A 169 17.25 -14.96 18.54
C GLU A 169 17.72 -16.06 19.52
N PRO A 170 16.90 -16.46 20.52
CA PRO A 170 17.29 -17.46 21.52
C PRO A 170 17.57 -18.86 20.95
N GLU A 171 17.02 -19.17 19.78
CA GLU A 171 17.04 -20.49 19.14
C GLU A 171 18.30 -20.73 18.28
N ALA A 172 19.17 -19.71 18.15
CA ALA A 172 20.41 -19.78 17.41
C ALA A 172 21.42 -20.74 18.07
N ARG A 173 21.44 -22.00 17.60
CA ARG A 173 22.36 -23.07 18.03
C ARG A 173 23.82 -22.58 18.07
N ASP A 174 24.56 -22.96 19.11
CA ASP A 174 25.93 -22.46 19.36
C ASP A 174 26.88 -22.61 18.16
N ALA A 175 26.86 -23.76 17.49
CA ALA A 175 27.70 -24.03 16.31
C ALA A 175 27.31 -23.20 15.06
N SER A 176 26.08 -22.68 15.01
CA SER A 176 25.65 -21.70 13.99
C SER A 176 26.12 -20.29 14.37
N ARG A 177 26.01 -19.94 15.66
CA ARG A 177 26.44 -18.64 16.20
C ARG A 177 27.95 -18.43 16.07
N GLN A 178 28.76 -19.46 16.34
CA GLN A 178 30.22 -19.42 16.16
C GLN A 178 30.62 -19.18 14.69
N ARG A 179 29.92 -19.81 13.73
CA ARG A 179 30.17 -19.58 12.29
C ARG A 179 29.83 -18.15 11.86
N LEU A 180 28.75 -17.58 12.37
CA LEU A 180 28.41 -16.17 12.12
C LEU A 180 29.44 -15.21 12.73
N LEU A 181 29.88 -15.45 13.96
CA LEU A 181 30.93 -14.66 14.62
C LEU A 181 32.22 -14.63 13.79
N ALA A 182 32.70 -15.80 13.35
CA ALA A 182 33.90 -15.88 12.52
C ALA A 182 33.76 -15.13 11.18
N ALA A 183 32.57 -15.18 10.56
CA ALA A 183 32.29 -14.45 9.33
C ALA A 183 32.20 -12.92 9.55
N VAL A 184 31.65 -12.48 10.69
CA VAL A 184 31.66 -11.07 11.10
C VAL A 184 33.10 -10.58 11.26
N ASP A 185 33.95 -11.31 11.99
CA ASP A 185 35.36 -10.92 12.20
C ASP A 185 36.16 -10.79 10.89
N VAL A 186 35.90 -11.64 9.90
CA VAL A 186 36.51 -11.54 8.56
C VAL A 186 35.92 -10.36 7.78
N SER A 187 34.60 -10.19 7.81
CA SER A 187 33.88 -9.08 7.18
C SER A 187 34.36 -7.72 7.70
N GLU A 188 34.56 -7.56 9.00
CA GLU A 188 35.01 -6.29 9.59
C GLU A 188 36.43 -5.94 9.16
N LYS A 189 37.36 -6.92 9.13
CA LYS A 189 38.73 -6.70 8.63
C LYS A 189 38.74 -6.26 7.16
N LEU A 190 37.89 -6.88 6.34
CA LEU A 190 37.72 -6.50 4.94
C LEU A 190 37.07 -5.11 4.79
N ARG A 191 36.10 -4.77 5.65
CA ARG A 191 35.50 -3.42 5.68
C ARG A 191 36.53 -2.36 6.05
N ASP A 192 37.36 -2.59 7.07
CA ASP A 192 38.41 -1.65 7.49
C ASP A 192 39.47 -1.48 6.39
N GLN A 193 39.83 -2.57 5.71
CA GLN A 193 40.70 -2.52 4.52
C GLN A 193 40.07 -1.71 3.38
N ALA A 194 38.79 -1.90 3.09
CA ALA A 194 38.05 -1.13 2.08
C ALA A 194 37.99 0.36 2.43
N ALA A 195 37.76 0.70 3.71
CA ALA A 195 37.81 2.08 4.19
C ALA A 195 39.21 2.71 4.01
N ALA A 196 40.28 1.95 4.27
CA ALA A 196 41.65 2.41 4.06
C ALA A 196 42.00 2.60 2.57
N GLN A 197 41.43 1.78 1.67
CA GLN A 197 41.57 1.94 0.21
C GLN A 197 40.80 3.17 -0.29
N ALA A 198 39.54 3.34 0.12
CA ALA A 198 38.74 4.51 -0.23
C ALA A 198 39.34 5.82 0.31
N GLY A 199 39.99 5.78 1.49
CA GLY A 199 40.75 6.92 2.03
C GLY A 199 42.02 7.30 1.24
N ARG A 200 42.40 6.49 0.23
CA ARG A 200 43.44 6.80 -0.78
C ARG A 200 42.84 7.02 -2.18
N GLU A 201 41.52 7.22 -2.27
CA GLU A 201 40.74 7.36 -3.51
C GLU A 201 40.76 6.11 -4.42
N GLU A 202 41.19 4.95 -3.89
CA GLU A 202 41.24 3.65 -4.60
C GLU A 202 39.85 2.98 -4.68
N TYR A 203 38.82 3.72 -5.09
CA TYR A 203 37.42 3.32 -4.93
C TYR A 203 37.06 1.98 -5.58
N GLU A 204 37.56 1.66 -6.78
CA GLU A 204 37.32 0.36 -7.43
C GLU A 204 37.86 -0.82 -6.57
N THR A 205 39.02 -0.64 -5.95
CA THR A 205 39.62 -1.67 -5.08
C THR A 205 38.87 -1.74 -3.74
N ALA A 206 38.40 -0.61 -3.23
CA ALA A 206 37.56 -0.53 -2.04
C ALA A 206 36.20 -1.23 -2.25
N ILE A 207 35.56 -1.02 -3.41
CA ILE A 207 34.32 -1.71 -3.81
C ILE A 207 34.55 -3.23 -3.81
N ALA A 208 35.53 -3.74 -4.56
CA ALA A 208 35.79 -5.17 -4.64
C ALA A 208 36.13 -5.79 -3.26
N THR A 209 36.79 -5.05 -2.38
CA THR A 209 37.11 -5.49 -1.01
C THR A 209 35.86 -5.50 -0.11
N LEU A 210 34.96 -4.52 -0.28
CA LEU A 210 33.69 -4.43 0.46
C LEU A 210 32.64 -5.44 -0.04
N GLU A 211 32.62 -5.75 -1.34
CA GLU A 211 31.87 -6.88 -1.89
C GLU A 211 32.34 -8.20 -1.27
N ASN A 212 33.66 -8.40 -1.09
CA ASN A 212 34.19 -9.57 -0.38
C ASN A 212 33.69 -9.63 1.06
N ALA A 213 33.70 -8.50 1.79
CA ALA A 213 33.13 -8.44 3.13
C ALA A 213 31.65 -8.86 3.15
N THR A 214 30.85 -8.34 2.22
CA THR A 214 29.43 -8.67 2.07
C THR A 214 29.22 -10.14 1.71
N ARG A 215 30.08 -10.71 0.84
CA ARG A 215 30.02 -12.14 0.45
C ARG A 215 30.24 -13.08 1.64
N GLU A 216 31.13 -12.75 2.57
CA GLU A 216 31.32 -13.55 3.79
C GLU A 216 30.06 -13.58 4.67
N LEU A 217 29.41 -12.42 4.87
CA LEU A 217 28.15 -12.36 5.61
C LEU A 217 27.03 -13.17 4.93
N ILE A 218 26.87 -13.03 3.61
CA ILE A 218 25.87 -13.78 2.82
C ILE A 218 26.13 -15.30 2.91
N ARG A 219 27.38 -15.75 2.78
CA ARG A 219 27.77 -17.17 2.91
C ARG A 219 27.41 -17.71 4.29
N ALA A 220 27.70 -16.96 5.35
CA ALA A 220 27.40 -17.34 6.72
C ALA A 220 25.88 -17.43 6.98
N LEU A 221 25.11 -16.43 6.55
CA LEU A 221 23.64 -16.39 6.65
C LEU A 221 22.98 -17.57 5.90
N ARG A 222 23.42 -17.88 4.68
CA ARG A 222 22.97 -19.06 3.93
C ARG A 222 23.32 -20.36 4.67
N SER A 223 24.48 -20.45 5.33
CA SER A 223 24.89 -21.64 6.11
C SER A 223 24.06 -21.92 7.37
N VAL A 224 23.21 -20.98 7.79
CA VAL A 224 22.26 -21.13 8.90
C VAL A 224 20.80 -21.16 8.45
N GLY A 225 20.54 -21.24 7.14
CA GLY A 225 19.21 -21.42 6.57
C GLY A 225 18.52 -20.14 6.08
N ILE A 226 19.15 -18.98 6.21
CA ILE A 226 18.59 -17.72 5.70
C ILE A 226 18.90 -17.62 4.20
N PHE A 227 17.87 -17.77 3.37
CA PHE A 227 17.99 -17.53 1.93
C PHE A 227 18.08 -16.03 1.64
N ILE A 228 19.19 -15.61 1.05
CA ILE A 228 19.40 -14.26 0.52
C ILE A 228 19.75 -14.45 -0.97
N PRO A 229 18.97 -13.91 -1.92
CA PRO A 229 19.32 -13.95 -3.34
C PRO A 229 20.64 -13.20 -3.59
N GLY A 230 21.40 -13.64 -4.60
CA GLY A 230 22.73 -13.11 -4.93
C GLY A 230 22.67 -11.99 -5.96
#